data_AF-A0A7V2CYH0-F1
#
_entry.id   AF-A0A7V2CYH0-F1
#
_cell.length_a   1.000
_cell.length_b   1.000
_cell.length_c   1.000
_cell.angle_alpha   90.00
_cell.angle_beta   90.00
_cell.angle_gamma   90.00
#
_symmetry.space_group_name_H-M   'P 1'
#
loop_
_entity.id
_entity.type
_entity.pdbx_description
1 polymer ?
#
loop_
_entity_poly.entity_id
_entity_poly.type
_entity_poly.pdbx_seq_one_letter_code
_entity_poly.pdbx_strand_id
1 'polypeptide(L)'
;MTKMLSVRLKRELFSAIQDRAEEMGCNRSEYLVRLVERDLEEARSRRKRRFASDDLIGSLRTGLRAGDNATVRAVITKRLREKNR
;
A
#
# COMPACT_ATOMS: atom_id res chain seq x y z
N MET A 1 27.79 -1.82 5.41
CA MET A 1 28.25 -0.71 4.56
C MET A 1 27.16 0.35 4.54
N THR A 2 27.40 1.54 5.10
CA THR A 2 26.44 2.66 5.13
C THR A 2 26.76 3.66 4.01
N LYS A 3 25.74 4.29 3.43
CA LYS A 3 25.87 5.36 2.42
C LYS A 3 25.18 6.63 2.93
N MET A 4 25.76 7.79 2.64
CA MET A 4 25.20 9.08 3.07
C MET A 4 24.07 9.53 2.13
N LEU A 5 22.95 9.96 2.71
CA LEU A 5 21.83 10.57 2.00
C LEU A 5 21.62 11.99 2.53
N SER A 6 21.69 12.98 1.65
CA SER A 6 21.43 14.39 1.98
C SER A 6 20.14 14.85 1.31
N VAL A 7 19.21 15.39 2.09
CA VAL A 7 17.89 15.84 1.61
C VAL A 7 17.60 17.25 2.11
N ARG A 8 17.01 18.09 1.26
CA ARG A 8 16.49 19.40 1.67
C ARG A 8 15.03 19.25 2.08
N LEU A 9 14.70 19.68 3.31
CA LEU A 9 13.35 19.62 3.85
C LEU A 9 12.84 21.05 4.10
N LYS A 10 11.52 21.22 4.01
CA LYS A 10 10.88 22.44 4.53
C LYS A 10 11.09 22.50 6.05
N ARG A 11 11.21 23.71 6.59
CA ARG A 11 11.44 23.93 8.02
C ARG A 11 10.38 23.24 8.90
N GLU A 12 9.12 23.35 8.52
CA GLU A 12 7.98 22.73 9.23
C GLU A 12 8.14 21.21 9.34
N LEU A 13 8.52 20.57 8.24
CA LEU A 13 8.73 19.12 8.20
C LEU A 13 9.93 18.71 9.05
N PHE A 14 11.00 19.51 9.03
CA PHE A 14 12.17 19.27 9.87
C PHE A 14 11.83 19.32 11.37
N SER A 15 11.05 20.31 11.79
CA SER A 15 10.56 20.41 13.17
C SER A 15 9.70 19.21 13.56
N ALA A 16 8.73 18.82 12.72
CA ALA A 16 7.87 17.67 13.00
C ALA A 16 8.65 16.35 13.15
N ILE A 17 9.69 16.15 12.33
CA ILE A 17 10.60 15.01 12.44
C ILE A 17 11.36 15.04 13.77
N GLN A 18 11.82 16.22 14.19
CA GLN A 18 12.53 16.38 15.44
C GLN A 18 11.64 16.06 16.64
N ASP A 19 10.44 16.64 16.69
CA ASP A 19 9.50 16.43 17.79
C ASP A 19 9.16 14.93 17.94
N ARG A 20 8.88 14.24 16.83
CA ARG A 20 8.60 12.79 16.87
C ARG A 20 9.81 11.92 17.22
N ALA A 21 11.02 12.35 16.86
CA ALA A 21 12.22 11.64 17.28
C ALA A 21 12.41 11.75 18.80
N GLU A 22 12.22 12.96 19.35
CA GLU A 22 12.31 13.23 20.78
C GLU A 22 11.27 12.42 21.59
N GLU A 23 10.01 12.40 21.13
CA GLU A 23 8.96 11.58 21.77
C GLU A 23 9.27 10.08 21.78
N MET A 24 9.96 9.57 20.75
CA MET A 24 10.37 8.17 20.67
C MET A 24 11.73 7.90 21.34
N GLY A 25 12.34 8.92 21.96
CA GLY A 25 13.62 8.82 22.64
C GLY A 25 14.78 8.45 21.71
N CYS A 26 14.68 8.76 20.42
CA CYS A 26 15.72 8.48 19.42
C CYS A 26 16.18 9.75 18.71
N ASN A 27 17.30 9.66 17.99
CA ASN A 27 17.75 10.79 17.18
C ASN A 27 17.00 10.86 15.84
N ARG A 28 17.05 12.02 15.19
CA ARG A 28 16.37 12.31 13.92
C ARG A 28 16.74 11.33 12.80
N SER A 29 18.02 10.95 12.72
CA SER A 29 18.51 10.03 11.68
C SER A 29 17.96 8.63 11.90
N GLU A 30 17.96 8.13 13.14
CA GLU A 30 17.38 6.85 13.52
C GLU A 30 15.88 6.81 13.26
N TYR A 31 15.17 7.89 13.61
CA TYR A 31 13.76 8.02 13.30
C TYR A 31 13.49 7.88 11.79
N LEU A 32 14.23 8.61 10.95
CA LEU A 32 14.08 8.56 9.51
C LEU A 32 14.42 7.19 8.92
N VAL A 33 15.49 6.54 9.41
CA VAL A 33 15.85 5.19 8.99
C VAL A 33 14.73 4.21 9.31
N ARG A 34 14.23 4.20 10.56
CA ARG A 34 13.12 3.32 10.96
C ARG A 34 11.85 3.59 10.16
N LEU A 35 11.56 4.84 9.83
CA LEU A 35 10.43 5.22 9.01
C LEU A 35 10.54 4.62 7.60
N VAL A 36 11.71 4.76 6.96
CA VAL A 36 11.97 4.21 5.63
C VAL A 36 11.97 2.69 5.64
N GLU A 37 12.58 2.05 6.63
CA GLU A 37 12.56 0.59 6.77
C GLU A 37 11.14 0.05 6.87
N ARG A 38 10.29 0.70 7.68
CA ARG A 38 8.88 0.33 7.81
C ARG A 38 8.12 0.51 6.51
N ASP A 39 8.29 1.64 5.83
CA ASP A 39 7.63 1.90 4.54
C ASP A 39 8.02 0.86 3.48
N LEU A 40 9.30 0.50 3.41
CA LEU A 40 9.79 -0.53 2.49
C LEU A 40 9.23 -1.93 2.83
N GLU A 41 9.09 -2.25 4.11
CA GLU A 41 8.49 -3.52 4.54
C GLU A 41 6.98 -3.56 4.25
N GLU A 42 6.27 -2.47 4.46
CA GLU A 42 4.87 -2.32 4.05
C GLU A 42 4.70 -2.41 2.53
N ALA A 43 5.59 -1.80 1.75
CA ALA A 43 5.57 -1.90 0.29
C ALA A 43 5.81 -3.34 -0.19
N ARG A 44 6.69 -4.10 0.48
CA ARG A 44 6.94 -5.51 0.21
C ARG A 44 5.74 -6.39 0.55
N SER A 45 5.11 -6.18 1.69
CA SER A 45 3.93 -6.93 2.12
C SER A 45 2.68 -6.62 1.26
N ARG A 46 2.63 -5.47 0.61
CA ARG A 46 1.61 -5.15 -0.42
C ARG A 46 1.77 -5.92 -1.73
N ARG A 47 2.74 -6.85 -1.87
CA ARG A 47 2.82 -7.77 -3.01
C ARG A 47 1.47 -8.48 -3.19
N LYS A 48 0.80 -8.09 -4.28
CA LYS A 48 -0.44 -8.63 -4.87
C LYS A 48 -1.20 -9.58 -3.94
N ARG A 49 -2.24 -9.08 -3.27
CA ARG A 49 -3.28 -9.93 -2.66
C ARG A 49 -3.65 -11.03 -3.64
N ARG A 50 -3.13 -12.24 -3.44
CA ARG A 50 -3.67 -13.43 -4.10
C ARG A 50 -5.09 -13.58 -3.57
N PHE A 51 -5.99 -13.98 -4.45
CA PHE A 51 -7.41 -14.07 -4.13
C PHE A 51 -7.58 -14.92 -2.85
N ALA A 52 -8.48 -14.49 -1.97
CA ALA A 52 -8.83 -15.26 -0.79
C ALA A 52 -9.61 -16.49 -1.27
N SER A 53 -8.93 -17.64 -1.23
CA SER A 53 -9.39 -19.00 -1.54
C SER A 53 -9.57 -19.37 -3.03
N ASP A 54 -8.94 -20.49 -3.40
CA ASP A 54 -9.19 -21.21 -4.66
C ASP A 54 -10.64 -21.75 -4.70
N ASP A 55 -11.27 -21.95 -3.54
CA ASP A 55 -12.66 -22.43 -3.41
C ASP A 55 -13.72 -21.45 -3.97
N LEU A 56 -13.36 -20.18 -4.14
CA LEU A 56 -14.27 -19.17 -4.69
C LEU A 56 -14.18 -19.06 -6.22
N ILE A 57 -13.23 -19.74 -6.87
CA ILE A 57 -13.10 -19.79 -8.33
C ILE A 57 -14.33 -20.51 -8.92
N GLY A 58 -15.17 -19.77 -9.65
CA GLY A 58 -16.38 -20.30 -10.27
C GLY A 58 -17.64 -20.30 -9.39
N SER A 59 -17.55 -19.89 -8.11
CA SER A 59 -18.72 -19.77 -7.23
C SER A 59 -19.68 -18.65 -7.64
N LEU A 60 -19.15 -17.59 -8.28
CA LEU A 60 -19.95 -16.50 -8.81
C LEU A 60 -20.55 -16.89 -10.16
N ARG A 61 -21.85 -17.18 -10.18
CA ARG A 61 -22.65 -17.37 -11.42
C ARG A 61 -22.73 -16.04 -12.20
N THR A 62 -21.67 -15.72 -12.92
CA THR A 62 -21.55 -14.53 -13.77
C THR A 62 -21.95 -14.80 -15.22
N GLY A 63 -22.22 -16.06 -15.59
CA GLY A 63 -22.52 -16.46 -16.96
C GLY A 63 -21.31 -16.43 -17.91
N LEU A 64 -20.11 -16.19 -17.38
CA LEU A 64 -18.84 -16.23 -18.11
C LEU A 64 -17.91 -17.29 -17.49
N ARG A 65 -16.97 -17.82 -18.28
CA ARG A 65 -15.97 -18.82 -17.83
C ARG A 65 -15.24 -18.33 -16.55
N ALA A 66 -14.83 -19.31 -15.73
CA ALA A 66 -14.23 -19.18 -14.40
C ALA A 66 -13.67 -17.78 -14.08
N GLY A 67 -14.31 -17.11 -13.12
CA GLY A 67 -14.06 -15.70 -12.82
C GLY A 67 -12.64 -15.44 -12.32
N ASP A 68 -11.79 -14.91 -13.20
CA ASP A 68 -10.56 -14.25 -12.79
C ASP A 68 -10.85 -12.81 -12.32
N ASN A 69 -9.87 -12.20 -11.64
CA ASN A 69 -10.01 -10.85 -11.08
C ASN A 69 -10.29 -9.78 -12.15
N ALA A 70 -9.79 -9.97 -13.37
CA ALA A 70 -10.02 -9.05 -14.46
C ALA A 70 -11.48 -9.10 -14.92
N THR A 71 -12.03 -10.31 -15.03
CA THR A 71 -13.40 -10.58 -15.48
C THR A 71 -14.41 -10.10 -14.44
N VAL A 72 -14.21 -10.40 -13.15
CA VAL A 72 -15.12 -9.93 -12.08
C VAL A 72 -15.12 -8.41 -11.99
N ARG A 73 -13.94 -7.77 -12.06
CA ARG A 73 -13.84 -6.29 -12.05
C ARG A 73 -14.51 -5.67 -13.28
N ALA A 74 -14.34 -6.25 -14.46
CA ALA A 74 -14.99 -5.78 -15.68
C ALA A 74 -16.51 -5.85 -15.57
N VAL A 75 -17.06 -6.95 -15.04
CA VAL A 75 -18.50 -7.12 -14.83
C VAL A 75 -19.06 -6.14 -13.81
N ILE A 76 -18.38 -5.95 -12.67
CA ILE A 76 -18.77 -4.97 -11.64
C ILE A 76 -18.78 -3.55 -12.22
N THR A 77 -17.72 -3.18 -12.95
CA THR A 77 -17.60 -1.85 -13.57
C THR A 77 -18.69 -1.62 -14.61
N LYS A 78 -19.04 -2.64 -15.41
CA LYS A 78 -20.13 -2.58 -16.38
C LYS A 78 -21.48 -2.35 -15.70
N ARG A 79 -21.80 -3.12 -14.65
CA ARG A 79 -23.06 -2.98 -13.90
C ARG A 79 -23.19 -1.62 -13.19
N LEU A 80 -22.09 -1.09 -12.65
CA LEU A 80 -22.07 0.24 -12.04
C LEU A 80 -22.38 1.34 -13.06
N ARG A 81 -21.86 1.23 -14.28
CA ARG A 81 -22.17 2.18 -15.36
C ARG A 81 -23.62 2.10 -15.82
N GLU A 82 -24.19 0.89 -15.89
CA GLU A 82 -25.60 0.69 -16.25
C GLU A 82 -26.56 1.20 -15.17
N LYS A 83 -26.18 1.16 -13.89
CA LYS A 83 -27.00 1.68 -12.77
C LYS A 83 -26.96 3.20 -12.61
N ASN A 84 -25.90 3.84 -13.08
CA ASN A 84 -25.70 5.29 -12.99
C ASN A 84 -26.15 6.04 -14.26
N ARG A 85 -26.89 5.37 -15.15
CA ARG A 85 -27.49 5.94 -16.35
C ARG A 85 -29.01 5.88 -16.22
#